data_AF-A0A8X6GFU1-F1
#
_entry.id   AF-A0A8X6GFU1-F1
#
_cell.length_a   1.000
_cell.length_b   1.000
_cell.length_c   1.000
_cell.angle_alpha   90.00
_cell.angle_beta   90.00
_cell.angle_gamma   90.00
#
_symmetry.space_group_name_H-M   'P 1'
#
loop_
_entity.id
_entity.type
_entity.pdbx_description
1 polymer ?
#
loop_
_entity_poly.entity_id
_entity_poly.type
_entity_poly.pdbx_seq_one_letter_code
_entity_poly.pdbx_strand_id
1 'polypeptide(L)'
;MMDEHGQHLHDVVGPYDEGSTLTFICEVDGGDPYPNVTWWRGSVLFDDDFTIIKQRFVRNELVLKKVQRTDLMMEYTCKASNTHVGKPTTASFQLDLNRENSFSSLHQAYIFKI
;
A
#
# COMPACT_ATOMS: atom_id res chain seq x y z
N MET A 1 17.85 0.64 -2.37
CA MET A 1 18.40 1.92 -2.89
C MET A 1 17.24 2.89 -2.93
N MET A 2 17.38 4.13 -2.47
CA MET A 2 16.36 5.17 -2.66
C MET A 2 16.71 5.90 -3.96
N ASP A 3 15.71 6.33 -4.72
CA ASP A 3 15.97 7.24 -5.83
C ASP A 3 16.27 8.68 -5.32
N GLU A 4 16.67 9.55 -6.24
CA GLU A 4 16.99 10.95 -6.01
C GLU A 4 15.81 11.81 -5.50
N HIS A 5 14.60 11.24 -5.42
CA HIS A 5 13.39 11.85 -4.86
C HIS A 5 12.97 11.22 -3.52
N GLY A 6 13.82 10.37 -2.92
CA GLY A 6 13.54 9.71 -1.65
C GLY A 6 12.54 8.55 -1.75
N GLN A 7 12.18 8.10 -2.97
CA GLN A 7 11.25 6.99 -3.13
C GLN A 7 11.97 5.67 -2.83
N HIS A 8 11.48 4.97 -1.80
CA HIS A 8 11.92 3.60 -1.51
C HIS A 8 11.54 2.70 -2.69
N LEU A 9 12.56 2.18 -3.38
CA LEU A 9 12.43 1.24 -4.50
C LEU A 9 11.61 0.01 -4.09
N HIS A 10 10.66 -0.37 -4.95
CA HIS A 10 9.92 -1.64 -5.02
C HIS A 10 10.36 -2.67 -3.97
N ASP A 11 9.68 -2.66 -2.83
CA ASP A 11 9.95 -3.64 -1.77
C ASP A 11 9.14 -4.91 -2.03
N VAL A 12 9.69 -6.07 -1.68
CA VAL A 12 8.93 -7.33 -1.70
C VAL A 12 8.46 -7.60 -0.29
N VAL A 13 7.15 -7.67 -0.08
CA VAL A 13 6.55 -7.91 1.23
C VAL A 13 6.04 -9.34 1.32
N GLY A 14 6.44 -10.06 2.37
CA GLY A 14 6.13 -11.46 2.57
C GLY A 14 7.36 -12.29 2.96
N PRO A 15 7.31 -13.62 2.79
CA PRO A 15 6.19 -14.36 2.21
C PRO A 15 4.99 -14.49 3.16
N TYR A 16 3.77 -14.38 2.62
CA TYR A 16 2.52 -14.65 3.33
C TYR A 16 1.84 -15.91 2.82
N ASP A 17 1.03 -16.57 3.63
CA ASP A 17 0.30 -17.76 3.19
C ASP A 17 -0.95 -17.35 2.41
N GLU A 18 -1.20 -17.99 1.26
CA GLU A 18 -2.48 -17.89 0.55
C GLU A 18 -3.66 -18.14 1.51
N GLY A 19 -4.78 -17.42 1.31
CA GLY A 19 -5.94 -17.45 2.20
C GLY A 19 -5.86 -16.48 3.39
N SER A 20 -4.68 -15.91 3.68
CA SER A 20 -4.51 -14.90 4.73
C SER A 20 -5.26 -13.61 4.43
N THR A 21 -5.53 -12.81 5.48
CA THR A 21 -6.03 -11.44 5.35
C THR A 21 -4.90 -10.48 5.72
N LEU A 22 -4.56 -9.58 4.78
CA LEU A 22 -3.46 -8.63 4.92
C LEU A 22 -4.00 -7.21 4.93
N THR A 23 -3.43 -6.36 5.77
CA THR A 23 -3.74 -4.93 5.85
C THR A 23 -2.49 -4.12 5.50
N PHE A 24 -2.58 -3.27 4.49
CA PHE A 24 -1.53 -2.34 4.11
C PHE A 24 -1.99 -0.91 4.35
N ILE A 25 -1.23 -0.18 5.14
CA ILE A 25 -1.56 1.17 5.57
C ILE A 25 -0.58 2.10 4.88
N CYS A 26 -1.10 3.04 4.09
CA CYS A 26 -0.31 4.14 3.56
C CYS A 26 -0.60 5.39 4.38
N GLU A 27 0.43 5.97 4.98
CA GLU A 27 0.35 7.18 5.79
C GLU A 27 1.24 8.25 5.16
N VAL A 28 0.68 9.43 4.93
CA VAL A 28 1.32 10.57 4.28
C VAL A 28 1.36 11.73 5.24
N ASP A 29 2.51 12.37 5.39
CA ASP A 29 2.64 13.57 6.21
C ASP A 29 2.18 14.83 5.44
N GLY A 30 1.16 15.51 5.95
CA GLY A 30 0.85 16.88 5.59
C GLY A 30 0.32 17.10 4.17
N GLY A 31 0.67 18.27 3.62
CA GLY A 31 0.16 18.82 2.36
C GLY A 31 -0.87 19.94 2.57
N ASP A 32 -0.71 21.05 1.84
CA ASP A 32 -1.73 22.11 1.73
C ASP A 32 -1.98 22.41 0.23
N PRO A 33 -3.14 22.02 -0.33
CA PRO A 33 -4.19 21.22 0.31
C PRO A 33 -3.75 19.79 0.63
N TYR A 34 -4.49 19.09 1.51
CA TYR A 34 -4.23 17.68 1.82
C TYR A 34 -4.27 16.81 0.55
N PRO A 35 -3.32 15.87 0.37
CA PRO A 35 -3.31 14.99 -0.79
C PRO A 35 -4.40 13.92 -0.68
N ASN A 36 -4.91 13.48 -1.82
CA ASN A 36 -5.71 12.26 -1.91
C ASN A 36 -4.75 11.06 -1.88
N VAL A 37 -5.07 10.05 -1.06
CA VAL A 37 -4.26 8.85 -0.90
C VAL A 37 -5.02 7.65 -1.46
N THR A 38 -4.45 7.00 -2.47
CA THR A 38 -5.12 5.94 -3.25
C THR A 38 -4.22 4.72 -3.38
N TRP A 39 -4.82 3.52 -3.40
CA TRP A 39 -4.15 2.27 -3.73
C TRP A 39 -4.47 1.84 -5.15
N TRP A 40 -3.43 1.35 -5.82
CA TRP A 40 -3.48 0.85 -7.18
C TRP A 40 -2.96 -0.57 -7.20
N ARG A 41 -3.60 -1.43 -7.99
CA ARG A 41 -3.13 -2.78 -8.31
C ARG A 41 -2.66 -2.78 -9.76
N GLY A 42 -1.34 -2.73 -9.96
CA GLY A 42 -0.76 -2.37 -11.26
C GLY A 42 -1.26 -1.00 -11.72
N SER A 43 -1.98 -0.97 -12.85
CA SER A 43 -2.54 0.26 -13.44
C SER A 43 -4.00 0.55 -13.07
N VAL A 44 -4.63 -0.29 -12.24
CA VAL A 44 -6.06 -0.17 -11.90
C VAL A 44 -6.20 0.44 -10.51
N LEU A 45 -7.03 1.48 -10.39
CA LEU A 45 -7.41 2.03 -9.08
C LEU A 45 -8.17 0.96 -8.29
N PHE A 46 -7.62 0.61 -7.13
CA PHE A 46 -8.14 -0.46 -6.30
C PHE A 46 -8.92 0.08 -5.10
N ASP A 47 -8.42 1.15 -4.48
CA ASP A 47 -9.08 1.82 -3.36
C ASP A 47 -8.72 3.30 -3.30
N ASP A 48 -9.72 4.14 -3.02
CA ASP A 48 -9.60 5.59 -2.88
C ASP A 48 -10.24 6.13 -1.60
N ASP A 49 -10.63 5.26 -0.67
CA ASP A 49 -11.18 5.66 0.64
C ASP A 49 -10.04 6.01 1.61
N PHE A 50 -9.82 7.31 1.83
CA PHE A 50 -8.79 7.81 2.73
C PHE A 50 -9.38 8.69 3.83
N THR A 51 -8.68 8.73 4.96
CA THR A 51 -9.07 9.51 6.14
C THR A 51 -7.97 10.50 6.50
N ILE A 52 -8.37 11.72 6.84
CA ILE A 52 -7.47 12.73 7.43
C ILE A 52 -7.42 12.47 8.94
N ILE A 53 -6.26 12.09 9.46
CA ILE A 53 -6.02 11.85 10.88
C ILE A 53 -5.51 13.14 11.56
N LYS A 54 -5.55 13.14 12.90
CA LYS A 54 -4.95 14.20 13.73
C LYS A 54 -3.47 14.41 13.37
N GLN A 55 -2.97 15.62 13.57
CA GLN A 55 -1.59 16.04 13.27
C GLN A 55 -1.23 16.15 11.77
N ARG A 56 -2.22 16.38 10.90
CA ARG A 56 -2.05 16.61 9.44
C ARG A 56 -1.65 15.38 8.63
N PHE A 57 -1.79 14.18 9.16
CA PHE A 57 -1.55 12.96 8.39
C PHE A 57 -2.79 12.57 7.57
N VAL A 58 -2.57 12.06 6.37
CA VAL A 58 -3.62 11.40 5.56
C VAL A 58 -3.29 9.92 5.46
N ARG A 59 -4.29 9.06 5.64
CA ARG A 59 -4.11 7.61 5.67
C ARG A 59 -5.15 6.88 4.85
N ASN A 60 -4.70 5.87 4.13
CA ASN A 60 -5.53 4.90 3.46
C ASN A 60 -5.14 3.46 3.90
N GLU A 61 -6.13 2.65 4.28
CA GLU A 61 -5.96 1.27 4.72
C GLU A 61 -6.52 0.26 3.70
N LEU A 62 -5.63 -0.37 2.93
CA LEU A 62 -5.96 -1.44 2.01
C LEU A 62 -6.09 -2.79 2.74
N VAL A 63 -7.26 -3.40 2.70
CA VAL A 63 -7.49 -4.74 3.27
C VAL A 63 -7.67 -5.76 2.15
N LEU A 64 -6.67 -6.64 1.97
CA LEU A 64 -6.75 -7.78 1.06
C LEU A 64 -7.24 -9.01 1.82
N LYS A 65 -8.49 -9.43 1.55
CA LYS A 65 -9.08 -10.61 2.18
C LYS A 65 -8.83 -11.85 1.34
N LYS A 66 -8.41 -12.94 1.98
CA LYS A 66 -8.18 -14.23 1.34
C LYS A 66 -7.29 -14.10 0.10
N VAL A 67 -6.06 -13.61 0.30
CA VAL A 67 -5.09 -13.42 -0.79
C VAL A 67 -4.90 -14.72 -1.56
N GLN A 68 -4.84 -14.63 -2.89
CA GLN A 68 -4.81 -15.80 -3.77
C GLN A 68 -3.46 -15.88 -4.49
N ARG A 69 -3.15 -17.04 -5.07
CA ARG A 69 -1.95 -17.22 -5.89
C ARG A 69 -1.81 -16.21 -7.03
N THR A 70 -2.90 -15.66 -7.53
CA THR A 70 -2.93 -14.61 -8.57
C THR A 70 -2.44 -13.24 -8.07
N ASP A 71 -2.30 -13.06 -6.76
CA ASP A 71 -1.73 -11.87 -6.14
C ASP A 71 -0.21 -12.02 -5.93
N LEU A 72 0.38 -13.20 -6.19
CA LEU A 72 1.82 -13.43 -6.10
C LEU A 72 2.58 -12.53 -7.09
N MET A 73 3.58 -11.83 -6.57
CA MET A 73 4.39 -10.81 -7.24
C MET A 73 3.55 -9.70 -7.88
N MET A 74 2.27 -9.57 -7.51
CA MET A 74 1.43 -8.49 -7.97
C MET A 74 1.88 -7.19 -7.31
N GLU A 75 2.00 -6.15 -8.10
CA GLU A 75 2.41 -4.83 -7.63
C GLU A 75 1.21 -4.04 -7.10
N TYR A 76 1.38 -3.54 -5.88
CA TYR A 76 0.48 -2.60 -5.25
C TYR A 76 1.20 -1.28 -5.03
N THR A 77 0.54 -0.18 -5.41
CA THR A 77 1.11 1.17 -5.32
C THR A 77 0.18 2.06 -4.53
N CYS A 78 0.67 2.62 -3.43
CA CYS A 78 0.06 3.78 -2.83
C CYS A 78 0.49 5.04 -3.59
N LYS A 79 -0.46 5.91 -3.93
CA LYS A 79 -0.21 7.21 -4.55
C LYS A 79 -0.84 8.32 -3.71
N ALA A 80 -0.01 9.27 -3.31
CA ALA A 80 -0.42 10.53 -2.71
C ALA A 80 -0.39 11.63 -3.78
N SER A 81 -1.55 12.21 -4.09
CA SER A 81 -1.67 13.23 -5.13
C SER A 81 -2.31 14.49 -4.58
N ASN A 82 -1.61 15.61 -4.70
CA ASN A 82 -2.18 16.94 -4.52
C ASN A 82 -2.44 17.52 -5.91
N THR A 83 -3.70 17.79 -6.23
CA THR A 83 -4.17 18.20 -7.56
C THR A 83 -3.51 19.49 -8.10
N HIS A 84 -2.79 20.24 -7.26
CA HIS A 84 -2.14 21.49 -7.64
C HIS A 84 -0.59 21.45 -7.59
N VAL A 85 0.01 20.35 -7.10
CA VAL A 85 1.43 20.33 -6.74
C VAL A 85 2.11 19.09 -7.33
N GLY A 86 2.75 19.28 -8.49
CA GLY A 86 3.78 18.38 -9.00
C GLY A 86 3.35 16.93 -9.32
N LYS A 87 4.34 16.03 -9.38
CA LYS A 87 4.11 14.60 -9.56
C LYS A 87 3.65 13.98 -8.23
N PRO A 88 2.73 13.01 -8.25
CA PRO A 88 2.30 12.33 -7.04
C PRO A 88 3.47 11.56 -6.40
N THR A 89 3.56 11.58 -5.08
CA THR A 89 4.48 10.73 -4.31
C THR A 89 3.91 9.32 -4.29
N THR A 90 4.75 8.31 -4.55
CA THR A 90 4.27 6.92 -4.62
C THR A 90 5.13 5.98 -3.80
N ALA A 91 4.53 4.91 -3.26
CA ALA A 91 5.25 3.76 -2.74
C ALA A 91 4.67 2.50 -3.34
N SER A 92 5.53 1.65 -3.87
CA SER A 92 5.16 0.38 -4.50
C SER A 92 5.76 -0.80 -3.78
N PHE A 93 5.02 -1.89 -3.71
CA PHE A 93 5.53 -3.18 -3.26
C PHE A 93 4.98 -4.32 -4.11
N GLN A 94 5.70 -5.44 -4.12
CA GLN A 94 5.23 -6.71 -4.68
C GLN A 94 4.93 -7.70 -3.57
N LEU A 95 3.85 -8.44 -3.71
CA LEU A 95 3.39 -9.39 -2.69
C LEU A 95 4.01 -10.78 -2.89
N ASP A 96 4.82 -11.25 -1.95
CA ASP A 96 5.32 -12.63 -1.97
C ASP A 96 4.39 -13.56 -1.20
N LEU A 97 4.09 -14.73 -1.78
CA LEU A 97 3.13 -15.70 -1.25
C LEU A 97 3.67 -17.14 -1.23
N ASN A 98 3.53 -17.76 -0.07
CA ASN A 98 3.59 -19.21 0.14
C ASN A 98 2.27 -19.87 -0.23
N ARG A 99 2.30 -21.19 -0.43
CA ARG A 99 1.07 -21.99 -0.58
C ARG A 99 0.18 -21.86 0.65
N GLU A 100 -1.13 -22.03 0.42
CA GLU A 100 -2.12 -22.07 1.49
C GLU A 100 -1.70 -23.07 2.57
N ASN A 101 -1.58 -22.56 3.79
CA ASN A 101 -1.35 -23.36 4.97
C ASN A 101 -2.62 -23.32 5.81
N SER A 102 -3.32 -24.45 5.88
CA SER A 102 -4.60 -24.60 6.60
C SER A 102 -4.53 -24.34 8.10
N PHE A 103 -3.33 -24.14 8.66
CA PHE A 103 -3.10 -23.73 10.04
C PHE A 103 -2.78 -22.23 10.21
N SER A 104 -2.63 -21.49 9.11
CA SER A 104 -2.34 -20.05 9.13
C SER A 104 -3.64 -19.24 9.07
N SER A 105 -3.91 -18.42 10.08
CA SER A 105 -5.03 -17.47 10.12
C SER A 105 -4.55 -16.08 10.56
N LEU A 106 -3.31 -15.76 10.23
CA LEU A 106 -2.65 -14.55 10.68
C LEU A 106 -3.22 -13.33 9.95
N HIS A 107 -3.67 -12.36 10.76
CA HIS A 107 -3.90 -11.00 10.29
C HIS A 107 -2.58 -10.25 10.46
N GLN A 108 -2.06 -9.71 9.36
CA GLN A 108 -0.79 -9.00 9.35
C GLN A 108 -1.01 -7.59 8.81
N ALA A 109 -0.39 -6.62 9.48
CA ALA A 109 -0.52 -5.21 9.14
C ALA A 109 0.85 -4.61 8.84
N TYR A 110 0.94 -3.86 7.75
CA TYR A 110 2.16 -3.22 7.27
C TYR A 110 1.91 -1.74 7.05
N ILE A 111 2.80 -0.88 7.54
CA ILE A 111 2.66 0.57 7.46
C ILE A 111 3.76 1.12 6.54
N PHE A 112 3.35 1.74 5.45
CA PHE A 112 4.17 2.55 4.57
C PHE A 112 4.00 4.01 4.97
N LYS A 113 5.11 4.69 5.24
CA LYS A 113 5.14 6.14 5.44
C LYS A 113 5.79 6.78 4.21
N ILE A 114 5.07 7.68 3.55
CA ILE A 114 5.52 8.41 2.36
C ILE A 114 5.43 9.92 2.54
#